data_AF-A0AAD4QPM6-F1
#
_entry.id   AF-A0AAD4QPM6-F1
#
_cell.length_a   1.000
_cell.length_b   1.000
_cell.length_c   1.000
_cell.angle_alpha   90.00
_cell.angle_beta   90.00
_cell.angle_gamma   90.00
#
_symmetry.space_group_name_H-M   'P 1'
#
loop_
_entity.id
_entity.type
_entity.pdbx_description
1 polymer ?
#
loop_
_entity_poly.entity_id
_entity_poly.type
_entity_poly.pdbx_seq_one_letter_code
_entity_poly.pdbx_strand_id
1 'polypeptide(L)'
;MFRKKARHNKSSLTAGTKHAPALQTPYNLALQLPTELVYMILATSMGDYLGDVMLYPSKVQQWDATLTFLHVSHTFRGCTIKLLYHLWGDTFIHERTSVIGNYKPTYSIFRQLSRQARSAPLTFTYQDTKPKLLSARVVRHPISPLARIWSALIRNTAAANAVLLDAENDRIRVDFEDVYAAEDLRAITNSYTEIPAGVRSLLLGCVMHQVMTQAVIWTKLKELSASISNVIRLLTRLVEAGAQIEIRAELPEITEDSVVQVSRDKHTSLAGIFSLAIEDIPPLHSRHATAVGLDMVLFLLKLVESEGSMYVELCQIMRNYIASYLTDTERARYLR
;
A
#
# COMPACT_ATOMS: atom_id res chain seq x y z
N MET A 1 37.23 4.78 -47.20
CA MET A 1 38.61 5.00 -46.72
C MET A 1 38.98 3.88 -45.75
N PHE A 2 39.73 2.89 -46.21
CA PHE A 2 40.12 1.70 -45.47
C PHE A 2 41.35 1.96 -44.61
N ARG A 3 41.28 1.71 -43.29
CA ARG A 3 42.46 1.65 -42.42
C ARG A 3 42.67 0.22 -41.91
N LYS A 4 43.62 -0.47 -42.57
CA LYS A 4 44.32 -1.66 -42.09
C LYS A 4 45.24 -1.26 -40.92
N LYS A 5 45.19 -2.01 -39.81
CA LYS A 5 46.28 -2.16 -38.82
C LYS A 5 46.33 -3.64 -38.43
N ALA A 6 47.28 -4.40 -38.98
CA ALA A 6 48.62 -4.63 -38.46
C ALA A 6 48.63 -5.71 -37.35
N ARG A 7 48.87 -6.95 -37.80
CA ARG A 7 49.22 -8.12 -36.98
C ARG A 7 50.53 -7.83 -36.23
N HIS A 8 50.54 -8.02 -34.91
CA HIS A 8 51.79 -8.16 -34.16
C HIS A 8 52.06 -9.61 -33.80
N ASN A 9 53.34 -9.91 -33.91
CA ASN A 9 53.97 -11.22 -33.99
C ASN A 9 54.11 -11.88 -32.62
N LYS A 10 54.13 -13.21 -32.65
CA LYS A 10 54.42 -14.11 -31.53
C LYS A 10 55.85 -13.90 -31.03
N SER A 11 56.02 -13.71 -29.71
CA SER A 11 57.27 -13.98 -29.02
C SER A 11 57.05 -15.13 -28.05
N SER A 12 57.54 -16.30 -28.44
CA SER A 12 57.75 -17.46 -27.57
C SER A 12 58.84 -17.14 -26.55
N LEU A 13 58.51 -17.22 -25.25
CA LEU A 13 59.49 -17.26 -24.18
C LEU A 13 59.28 -18.54 -23.38
N THR A 14 60.39 -19.27 -23.31
CA THR A 14 60.59 -20.63 -22.83
C THR A 14 60.44 -20.77 -21.32
N ALA A 15 60.07 -21.98 -20.94
CA ALA A 15 59.87 -22.51 -19.61
C ALA A 15 61.02 -22.21 -18.64
N GLY A 16 60.65 -21.61 -17.50
CA GLY A 16 61.43 -21.59 -16.26
C GLY A 16 60.57 -22.17 -15.14
N THR A 17 60.53 -23.50 -15.07
CA THR A 17 59.81 -24.27 -14.06
C THR A 17 60.49 -24.10 -12.70
N LYS A 18 60.05 -23.12 -11.90
CA LYS A 18 60.30 -23.12 -10.45
C LYS A 18 58.97 -23.45 -9.78
N HIS A 19 58.85 -24.72 -9.38
CA HIS A 19 57.83 -25.19 -8.44
C HIS A 19 58.01 -24.45 -7.12
N ALA A 20 57.34 -23.32 -6.97
CA ALA A 20 56.96 -22.83 -5.66
C ALA A 20 55.93 -23.81 -5.11
N PRO A 21 56.09 -24.33 -3.88
CA PRO A 21 55.04 -25.11 -3.25
C PRO A 21 53.80 -24.22 -3.20
N ALA A 22 52.74 -24.65 -3.88
CA ALA A 22 51.43 -24.06 -3.71
C ALA A 22 51.14 -24.12 -2.20
N LEU A 23 51.23 -22.97 -1.54
CA LEU A 23 50.58 -22.73 -0.27
C LEU A 23 49.12 -23.11 -0.54
N GLN A 24 48.78 -24.34 -0.15
CA GLN A 24 47.42 -24.79 0.03
C GLN A 24 46.87 -23.85 1.10
N THR A 25 46.37 -22.70 0.67
CA THR A 25 45.47 -21.90 1.48
C THR A 25 44.45 -22.89 1.99
N PRO A 26 44.34 -23.11 3.31
CA PRO A 26 43.39 -24.04 3.86
C PRO A 26 42.07 -23.68 3.21
N TYR A 27 41.48 -24.63 2.48
CA TYR A 27 40.14 -24.49 1.96
C TYR A 27 39.32 -24.07 3.17
N ASN A 28 38.98 -22.78 3.22
CA ASN A 28 38.02 -22.26 4.15
C ASN A 28 36.75 -23.03 3.79
N LEU A 29 36.55 -24.17 4.46
CA LEU A 29 35.28 -24.84 4.73
C LEU A 29 34.42 -23.89 5.58
N ALA A 30 34.41 -22.61 5.23
CA ALA A 30 33.47 -21.62 5.68
C ALA A 30 32.13 -22.18 5.26
N LEU A 31 31.41 -22.69 6.26
CA LEU A 31 30.09 -23.30 6.19
C LEU A 31 29.27 -22.66 5.06
N GLN A 32 29.25 -23.33 3.91
CA GLN A 32 28.43 -22.89 2.80
C GLN A 32 26.99 -23.22 3.17
N LEU A 33 26.18 -22.18 3.35
CA LEU A 33 24.75 -22.35 3.59
C LEU A 33 24.13 -23.11 2.40
N PRO A 34 23.21 -24.06 2.65
CA PRO A 34 22.37 -24.64 1.62
C PRO A 34 21.73 -23.55 0.75
N THR A 35 21.62 -23.81 -0.56
CA THR A 35 21.14 -22.82 -1.53
C THR A 35 19.71 -22.37 -1.22
N GLU A 36 18.90 -23.26 -0.64
CA GLU A 36 17.54 -23.00 -0.20
C GLU A 36 17.52 -21.96 0.92
N LEU A 37 18.43 -22.06 1.90
CA LEU A 37 18.55 -21.09 2.98
C LEU A 37 19.01 -19.73 2.44
N VAL A 38 19.99 -19.71 1.53
CA VAL A 38 20.42 -18.49 0.85
C VAL A 38 19.25 -17.83 0.12
N TYR A 39 18.45 -18.63 -0.58
CA TYR A 39 17.29 -18.15 -1.33
C TYR A 39 16.22 -17.54 -0.42
N MET A 40 15.91 -18.16 0.72
CA MET A 40 14.95 -17.60 1.69
C MET A 40 15.46 -16.31 2.36
N ILE A 41 16.74 -16.27 2.75
CA ILE A 41 17.37 -15.07 3.32
C ILE A 41 17.25 -13.92 2.32
N LEU A 42 17.64 -14.17 1.06
CA LEU A 42 17.56 -13.17 0.00
C LEU A 42 16.13 -12.72 -0.27
N ALA A 43 15.17 -13.66 -0.37
CA ALA A 43 13.78 -13.31 -0.63
C ALA A 43 13.21 -12.42 0.49
N THR A 44 13.47 -12.76 1.75
CA THR A 44 13.03 -11.99 2.91
C THR A 44 13.67 -10.60 2.94
N SER A 45 15.00 -10.53 2.85
CA SER A 45 15.72 -9.25 2.89
C SER A 45 15.41 -8.35 1.68
N MET A 46 15.20 -8.93 0.50
CA MET A 46 14.72 -8.18 -0.66
C MET A 46 13.29 -7.71 -0.47
N GLY A 47 12.43 -8.52 0.13
CA GLY A 47 11.05 -8.16 0.42
C GLY A 47 10.93 -7.00 1.41
N ASP A 48 11.72 -7.03 2.48
CA ASP A 48 11.80 -5.92 3.44
C ASP A 48 12.27 -4.64 2.75
N TYR A 49 13.33 -4.74 1.94
CA TYR A 49 13.84 -3.61 1.15
C TYR A 49 12.78 -3.06 0.18
N LEU A 50 12.07 -3.92 -0.55
CA LEU A 50 10.98 -3.52 -1.44
C LEU A 50 9.84 -2.87 -0.69
N GLY A 51 9.44 -3.45 0.44
CA GLY A 51 8.46 -2.90 1.36
C GLY A 51 8.83 -1.48 1.78
N ASP A 52 10.04 -1.26 2.25
CA ASP A 52 10.52 0.07 2.63
C ASP A 52 10.53 1.05 1.46
N VAL A 53 10.95 0.63 0.27
CA VAL A 53 11.00 1.51 -0.90
C VAL A 53 9.58 1.90 -1.37
N MET A 54 8.62 0.98 -1.31
CA MET A 54 7.24 1.19 -1.76
C MET A 54 6.40 1.95 -0.71
N LEU A 55 6.50 1.53 0.56
CA LEU A 55 5.68 2.00 1.66
C LEU A 55 6.29 3.21 2.40
N TYR A 56 7.62 3.28 2.48
CA TYR A 56 8.34 4.29 3.26
C TYR A 56 9.56 4.87 2.49
N PRO A 57 9.37 5.43 1.28
CA PRO A 57 10.47 5.81 0.39
C PRO A 57 11.43 6.88 0.96
N SER A 58 11.02 7.57 2.02
CA SER A 58 11.83 8.55 2.77
C SER A 58 12.79 7.90 3.78
N LYS A 59 12.48 6.70 4.27
CA LYS A 59 13.30 5.98 5.26
C LYS A 59 14.45 5.18 4.63
N VAL A 60 14.30 4.78 3.38
CA VAL A 60 15.33 3.99 2.69
C VAL A 60 16.62 4.81 2.56
N GLN A 61 17.71 4.31 3.11
CA GLN A 61 19.04 4.92 2.98
C GLN A 61 19.54 4.85 1.52
N GLN A 62 20.74 5.34 1.24
CA GLN A 62 21.34 5.22 -0.10
C GLN A 62 21.75 3.78 -0.48
N TRP A 63 21.46 2.80 0.37
CA TRP A 63 21.81 1.41 0.11
C TRP A 63 20.92 0.79 -0.98
N ASP A 64 21.51 -0.09 -1.79
CA ASP A 64 20.82 -0.88 -2.81
C ASP A 64 21.06 -2.35 -2.46
N ALA A 65 20.08 -2.95 -1.77
CA ALA A 65 20.15 -4.35 -1.34
C ALA A 65 20.34 -5.28 -2.55
N THR A 66 19.71 -4.96 -3.68
CA THR A 66 19.79 -5.76 -4.90
C THR A 66 21.21 -5.77 -5.44
N LEU A 67 21.83 -4.60 -5.57
CA LEU A 67 23.22 -4.49 -6.00
C LEU A 67 24.16 -5.21 -5.03
N THR A 68 23.93 -5.03 -3.73
CA THR A 68 24.75 -5.66 -2.69
C THR A 68 24.75 -7.18 -2.84
N PHE A 69 23.58 -7.81 -2.93
CA PHE A 69 23.46 -9.26 -3.09
C PHE A 69 24.09 -9.80 -4.37
N LEU A 70 24.04 -9.04 -5.47
CA LEU A 70 24.70 -9.41 -6.73
C LEU A 70 26.24 -9.48 -6.61
N HIS A 71 26.83 -8.83 -5.60
CA HIS A 71 28.28 -8.75 -5.39
C HIS A 71 28.81 -9.62 -4.24
N VAL A 72 27.96 -10.31 -3.46
CA VAL A 72 28.41 -11.13 -2.32
C VAL A 72 29.14 -12.40 -2.78
N SER A 73 28.49 -13.23 -3.60
CA SER A 73 29.04 -14.50 -4.08
C SER A 73 28.31 -14.96 -5.34
N HIS A 74 28.85 -15.99 -6.01
CA HIS A 74 28.19 -16.58 -7.18
C HIS A 74 26.79 -17.14 -6.84
N THR A 75 26.65 -17.84 -5.72
CA THR A 75 25.36 -18.39 -5.25
C THR A 75 24.36 -17.28 -4.98
N PHE A 76 24.78 -16.22 -4.26
CA PHE A 76 23.92 -15.07 -3.99
C PHE A 76 23.46 -14.41 -5.29
N ARG A 77 24.40 -14.15 -6.21
CA ARG A 77 24.10 -13.57 -7.52
C ARG A 77 23.07 -14.39 -8.29
N GLY A 78 23.25 -15.72 -8.36
CA GLY A 78 22.30 -16.62 -9.03
C GLY A 78 20.90 -16.58 -8.42
N CYS A 79 20.81 -16.67 -7.09
CA CYS A 79 19.55 -16.57 -6.36
C CYS A 79 18.86 -15.20 -6.54
N THR A 80 19.61 -14.09 -6.43
CA THR A 80 19.08 -12.73 -6.64
C THR A 80 18.55 -12.53 -8.04
N ILE A 81 19.27 -12.99 -9.08
CA ILE A 81 18.80 -12.92 -10.47
C ILE A 81 17.47 -13.67 -10.62
N LYS A 82 17.35 -14.87 -10.04
CA LYS A 82 16.12 -15.66 -10.07
C LYS A 82 14.95 -14.96 -9.38
N LEU A 83 15.18 -14.36 -8.20
CA LEU A 83 14.15 -13.59 -7.48
C LEU A 83 13.71 -12.35 -8.26
N LEU A 84 14.66 -11.61 -8.84
CA LEU A 84 14.35 -10.45 -9.68
C LEU A 84 13.56 -10.84 -10.94
N TYR A 85 13.87 -11.99 -11.54
CA TYR A 85 13.10 -12.51 -12.66
C TYR A 85 11.65 -12.77 -12.28
N HIS A 86 11.36 -13.30 -11.09
CA HIS A 86 9.98 -13.47 -10.62
C HIS A 86 9.21 -12.15 -10.44
N LEU A 87 9.91 -11.06 -10.10
CA LEU A 87 9.29 -9.74 -9.89
C LEU A 87 9.13 -8.93 -11.18
N TRP A 88 10.11 -9.03 -12.07
CA TRP A 88 10.23 -8.20 -13.27
C TRP A 88 9.86 -8.93 -14.56
N GLY A 89 9.80 -10.26 -14.54
CA GLY A 89 9.61 -11.10 -15.73
C GLY A 89 10.64 -10.81 -16.81
N ASP A 90 10.19 -10.88 -18.06
CA ASP A 90 11.02 -10.73 -19.26
C ASP A 90 11.61 -9.32 -19.43
N THR A 91 11.12 -8.35 -18.65
CA THR A 91 11.71 -7.00 -18.64
C THR A 91 13.07 -6.95 -17.96
N PHE A 92 13.40 -7.93 -17.12
CA PHE A 92 14.67 -8.00 -16.41
C PHE A 92 15.72 -8.84 -17.13
N ILE A 93 15.34 -9.96 -17.75
CA ILE A 93 16.23 -10.74 -18.59
C ILE A 93 15.60 -10.82 -19.97
N HIS A 94 16.25 -10.21 -20.96
CA HIS A 94 15.76 -10.27 -22.31
C HIS A 94 15.98 -11.68 -22.88
N GLU A 95 14.92 -12.48 -23.02
CA GLU A 95 14.99 -13.91 -23.38
C GLU A 95 15.94 -14.22 -24.55
N ARG A 96 15.88 -13.40 -25.61
CA ARG A 96 16.71 -13.60 -26.82
C ARG A 96 18.20 -13.35 -26.63
N THR A 97 18.59 -12.47 -25.71
CA THR A 97 19.98 -12.02 -25.57
C THR A 97 20.61 -12.41 -24.24
N SER A 98 19.79 -12.88 -23.28
CA SER A 98 20.17 -13.12 -21.89
C SER A 98 20.81 -11.91 -21.21
N VAL A 99 20.62 -10.71 -21.77
CA VAL A 99 21.13 -9.46 -21.19
C VAL A 99 20.22 -9.05 -20.06
N ILE A 100 20.83 -8.78 -18.90
CA ILE A 100 20.14 -8.23 -17.72
C ILE A 100 19.85 -6.75 -17.97
N GLY A 101 18.57 -6.40 -17.97
CA GLY A 101 18.08 -5.03 -18.09
C GLY A 101 18.48 -4.18 -16.88
N ASN A 102 18.78 -2.90 -17.11
CA ASN A 102 19.05 -1.96 -16.03
C ASN A 102 17.76 -1.59 -15.30
N TYR A 103 17.54 -2.17 -14.12
CA TYR A 103 16.36 -1.91 -13.28
C TYR A 103 16.44 -0.59 -12.49
N LYS A 104 17.64 -0.02 -12.31
CA LYS A 104 17.85 1.15 -11.44
C LYS A 104 17.01 2.38 -11.83
N PRO A 105 16.87 2.76 -13.12
CA PRO A 105 16.03 3.88 -13.51
C PRO A 105 14.56 3.66 -13.09
N THR A 106 14.05 2.45 -13.25
CA THR A 106 12.67 2.11 -12.88
C THR A 106 12.43 2.28 -11.38
N TYR A 107 13.33 1.77 -10.53
CA TYR A 107 13.25 1.96 -9.08
C TYR A 107 13.30 3.44 -8.70
N SER A 108 14.18 4.21 -9.32
CA SER A 108 14.30 5.65 -9.06
C SER A 108 13.00 6.38 -9.37
N ILE A 109 12.39 6.10 -10.53
CA ILE A 109 11.11 6.68 -10.95
C ILE A 109 10.02 6.35 -9.94
N PHE A 110 9.82 5.07 -9.61
CA PHE A 110 8.76 4.68 -8.69
C PHE A 110 8.99 5.19 -7.27
N ARG A 111 10.23 5.24 -6.79
CA ARG A 111 10.57 5.83 -5.49
C ARG A 111 10.24 7.32 -5.45
N GLN A 112 10.56 8.07 -6.50
CA GLN A 112 10.23 9.50 -6.59
C GLN A 112 8.72 9.73 -6.64
N LEU A 113 8.00 8.96 -7.46
CA LEU A 113 6.53 9.00 -7.51
C LEU A 113 5.90 8.62 -6.16
N SER A 114 6.43 7.62 -5.47
CA SER A 114 5.97 7.22 -4.12
C SER A 114 6.15 8.33 -3.10
N ARG A 115 7.25 9.10 -3.18
CA ARG A 115 7.45 10.29 -2.33
C ARG A 115 6.42 11.36 -2.66
N GLN A 116 6.27 11.67 -3.94
CA GLN A 116 5.37 12.72 -4.40
C GLN A 116 3.90 12.42 -4.07
N ALA A 117 3.47 11.15 -4.17
CA ALA A 117 2.13 10.70 -3.78
C ALA A 117 1.82 10.91 -2.28
N ARG A 118 2.84 11.11 -1.44
CA ARG A 118 2.68 11.40 -0.01
C ARG A 118 2.85 12.88 0.30
N SER A 119 3.81 13.56 -0.34
CA SER A 119 4.13 14.96 -0.04
C SER A 119 3.32 15.97 -0.85
N ALA A 120 2.86 15.61 -2.04
CA ALA A 120 2.11 16.47 -2.95
C ALA A 120 1.03 15.65 -3.70
N PRO A 121 0.11 15.00 -2.98
CA PRO A 121 -0.86 14.05 -3.55
C PRO A 121 -1.76 14.69 -4.63
N LEU A 122 -2.13 15.95 -4.44
CA LEU A 122 -2.97 16.73 -5.37
C LEU A 122 -2.36 16.87 -6.78
N THR A 123 -1.05 16.73 -6.93
CA THR A 123 -0.41 16.75 -8.26
C THR A 123 -0.82 15.54 -9.12
N PHE A 124 -1.34 14.46 -8.53
CA PHE A 124 -1.81 13.29 -9.25
C PHE A 124 -3.26 13.44 -9.76
N THR A 125 -4.08 14.24 -9.08
CA THR A 125 -5.50 14.43 -9.40
C THR A 125 -5.70 15.59 -10.38
N TYR A 126 -5.01 16.72 -10.21
CA TYR A 126 -5.15 17.88 -11.09
C TYR A 126 -4.41 17.70 -12.42
N GLN A 127 -5.10 17.92 -13.54
CA GLN A 127 -4.59 17.67 -14.89
C GLN A 127 -3.39 18.57 -15.25
N ASP A 128 -3.38 19.82 -14.80
CA ASP A 128 -2.38 20.82 -15.20
C ASP A 128 -1.02 20.63 -14.53
N THR A 129 -0.96 19.84 -13.44
CA THR A 129 0.24 19.68 -12.61
C THR A 129 0.73 18.24 -12.48
N LYS A 130 0.38 17.37 -13.43
CA LYS A 130 0.74 15.95 -13.37
C LYS A 130 2.27 15.75 -13.28
N PRO A 131 2.77 14.87 -12.39
CA PRO A 131 4.19 14.57 -12.32
C PRO A 131 4.75 14.14 -13.67
N LYS A 132 5.84 14.77 -14.12
CA LYS A 132 6.51 14.43 -15.41
C LYS A 132 6.85 12.94 -15.51
N LEU A 133 7.17 12.33 -14.37
CA LEU A 133 7.53 10.91 -14.24
C LEU A 133 6.37 9.96 -14.56
N LEU A 134 5.10 10.40 -14.49
CA LEU A 134 3.96 9.60 -14.94
C LEU A 134 4.00 9.33 -16.45
N SER A 135 4.72 10.15 -17.23
CA SER A 135 4.90 9.92 -18.67
C SER A 135 5.93 8.83 -18.99
N ALA A 136 6.69 8.37 -17.99
CA ALA A 136 7.66 7.30 -18.17
C ALA A 136 6.96 6.02 -18.67
N ARG A 137 7.56 5.34 -19.66
CA ARG A 137 6.98 4.15 -20.29
C ARG A 137 6.61 3.06 -19.28
N VAL A 138 7.47 2.85 -18.29
CA VAL A 138 7.28 1.83 -17.24
C VAL A 138 6.09 2.10 -16.32
N VAL A 139 5.64 3.36 -16.25
CA VAL A 139 4.48 3.77 -15.45
C VAL A 139 3.21 3.74 -16.32
N ARG A 140 3.29 4.19 -17.57
CA ARG A 140 2.15 4.16 -18.51
C ARG A 140 1.77 2.74 -18.95
N HIS A 141 2.78 1.89 -19.11
CA HIS A 141 2.61 0.51 -19.55
C HIS A 141 3.44 -0.41 -18.64
N PRO A 142 2.98 -0.63 -17.39
CA PRO A 142 3.67 -1.50 -16.46
C PRO A 142 3.51 -2.95 -16.92
N ILE A 143 4.58 -3.53 -17.45
CA ILE A 143 4.58 -4.91 -17.97
C ILE A 143 4.77 -5.91 -16.82
N SER A 144 5.70 -5.62 -15.91
CA SER A 144 6.04 -6.56 -14.83
C SER A 144 5.01 -6.56 -13.70
N PRO A 145 4.85 -7.69 -12.99
CA PRO A 145 4.01 -7.77 -11.79
C PRO A 145 4.34 -6.70 -10.76
N LEU A 146 5.64 -6.50 -10.46
CA LEU A 146 6.07 -5.51 -9.49
C LEU A 146 5.73 -4.07 -9.92
N ALA A 147 5.93 -3.72 -11.19
CA ALA A 147 5.60 -2.39 -11.70
C ALA A 147 4.09 -2.12 -11.66
N ARG A 148 3.25 -3.14 -11.91
CA ARG A 148 1.79 -3.02 -11.82
C ARG A 148 1.32 -2.78 -10.39
N ILE A 149 1.79 -3.60 -9.45
CA ILE A 149 1.49 -3.44 -8.02
C ILE A 149 1.91 -2.05 -7.55
N TRP A 150 3.12 -1.63 -7.88
CA TRP A 150 3.65 -0.35 -7.44
C TRP A 150 2.90 0.83 -8.04
N SER A 151 2.56 0.77 -9.33
CA SER A 151 1.78 1.82 -10.00
C SER A 151 0.41 2.00 -9.37
N ALA A 152 -0.32 0.92 -9.12
CA ALA A 152 -1.63 0.95 -8.45
C ALA A 152 -1.51 1.45 -7.00
N LEU A 153 -0.50 1.00 -6.26
CA LEU A 153 -0.25 1.46 -4.90
C LEU A 153 0.03 2.98 -4.84
N ILE A 154 0.81 3.52 -5.79
CA ILE A 154 1.08 4.96 -5.87
C ILE A 154 -0.20 5.75 -6.13
N ARG A 155 -1.06 5.30 -7.04
CA ARG A 155 -2.36 5.94 -7.31
C ARG A 155 -3.24 5.95 -6.07
N ASN A 156 -3.44 4.79 -5.44
CA ASN A 156 -4.22 4.66 -4.22
C ASN A 156 -3.68 5.53 -3.09
N THR A 157 -2.35 5.57 -2.92
CA THR A 157 -1.71 6.40 -1.90
C THR A 157 -1.92 7.89 -2.18
N ALA A 158 -1.81 8.31 -3.45
CA ALA A 158 -2.03 9.69 -3.84
C ALA A 158 -3.50 10.10 -3.65
N ALA A 159 -4.45 9.28 -4.10
CA ALA A 159 -5.88 9.51 -3.91
C ALA A 159 -6.24 9.59 -2.42
N ALA A 160 -5.80 8.62 -1.62
CA ALA A 160 -6.00 8.60 -0.17
C ALA A 160 -5.50 9.87 0.51
N ASN A 161 -4.26 10.30 0.23
CA ASN A 161 -3.70 11.50 0.84
C ASN A 161 -4.31 12.79 0.29
N ALA A 162 -4.76 12.82 -0.97
CA ALA A 162 -5.48 13.97 -1.54
C ALA A 162 -6.80 14.18 -0.80
N VAL A 163 -7.57 13.11 -0.63
CA VAL A 163 -8.85 13.12 0.10
C VAL A 163 -8.70 13.61 1.54
N LEU A 164 -7.65 13.15 2.25
CA LEU A 164 -7.38 13.63 3.61
C LEU A 164 -6.97 15.11 3.64
N LEU A 165 -6.19 15.58 2.66
CA LEU A 165 -5.78 16.98 2.57
C LEU A 165 -6.95 17.89 2.19
N ASP A 166 -7.82 17.44 1.27
CA ASP A 166 -9.01 18.18 0.88
C ASP A 166 -9.96 18.30 2.07
N ALA A 167 -10.18 17.22 2.84
CA ALA A 167 -10.97 17.26 4.07
C ALA A 167 -10.46 18.26 5.13
N GLU A 168 -9.16 18.49 5.21
CA GLU A 168 -8.58 19.49 6.12
C GLU A 168 -8.91 20.91 5.67
N ASN A 169 -9.04 21.15 4.36
CA ASN A 169 -9.29 22.46 3.76
C ASN A 169 -10.79 22.75 3.54
N ASP A 170 -11.56 21.75 3.11
CA ASP A 170 -12.99 21.80 2.84
C ASP A 170 -13.69 20.57 3.44
N ARG A 171 -14.40 20.79 4.55
CA ARG A 171 -15.06 19.72 5.32
C ARG A 171 -16.39 19.27 4.71
N ILE A 172 -16.87 19.91 3.64
CA ILE A 172 -18.25 19.75 3.18
C ILE A 172 -18.35 18.71 2.06
N ARG A 173 -17.29 18.51 1.25
CA ARG A 173 -17.32 17.60 0.09
C ARG A 173 -16.04 16.79 -0.02
N VAL A 174 -16.09 15.58 0.55
CA VAL A 174 -15.00 14.62 0.47
C VAL A 174 -15.46 13.46 -0.41
N ASP A 175 -14.82 13.29 -1.57
CA ASP A 175 -15.09 12.19 -2.50
C ASP A 175 -14.20 10.99 -2.18
N PHE A 176 -14.82 9.84 -1.91
CA PHE A 176 -14.13 8.59 -1.57
C PHE A 176 -14.11 7.58 -2.73
N GLU A 177 -14.76 7.86 -3.87
CA GLU A 177 -14.98 6.86 -4.93
C GLU A 177 -13.67 6.32 -5.53
N ASP A 178 -12.67 7.18 -5.68
CA ASP A 178 -11.39 6.82 -6.31
C ASP A 178 -10.35 6.25 -5.34
N VAL A 179 -10.64 6.20 -4.03
CA VAL A 179 -9.67 5.78 -3.02
C VAL A 179 -9.73 4.27 -2.80
N TYR A 180 -8.64 3.56 -3.10
CA TYR A 180 -8.59 2.10 -3.03
C TYR A 180 -9.70 1.43 -3.85
N ALA A 181 -9.94 1.97 -5.06
CA ALA A 181 -10.93 1.48 -5.99
C ALA A 181 -10.76 -0.02 -6.27
N ALA A 182 -11.90 -0.72 -6.46
CA ALA A 182 -11.92 -2.16 -6.67
C ALA A 182 -11.06 -2.61 -7.87
N GLU A 183 -10.96 -1.78 -8.90
CA GLU A 183 -10.10 -2.03 -10.08
C GLU A 183 -8.62 -2.04 -9.73
N ASP A 184 -8.16 -1.08 -8.92
CA ASP A 184 -6.76 -1.00 -8.49
C ASP A 184 -6.42 -2.12 -7.53
N LEU A 185 -7.32 -2.47 -6.61
CA LEU A 185 -7.15 -3.65 -5.74
C LEU A 185 -7.07 -4.94 -6.53
N ARG A 186 -7.95 -5.13 -7.53
CA ARG A 186 -7.91 -6.29 -8.43
C ARG A 186 -6.62 -6.33 -9.24
N ALA A 187 -6.13 -5.19 -9.72
CA ALA A 187 -4.87 -5.11 -10.43
C ALA A 187 -3.69 -5.53 -9.53
N ILE A 188 -3.68 -5.10 -8.27
CA ILE A 188 -2.67 -5.49 -7.27
C ILE A 188 -2.74 -6.99 -6.98
N THR A 189 -3.92 -7.52 -6.65
CA THR A 189 -4.08 -8.94 -6.29
C THR A 189 -3.74 -9.87 -7.45
N ASN A 190 -4.23 -9.57 -8.66
CA ASN A 190 -3.90 -10.36 -9.84
C ASN A 190 -2.40 -10.36 -10.11
N SER A 191 -1.76 -9.19 -10.09
CA SER A 191 -0.31 -9.09 -10.30
C SER A 191 0.48 -9.79 -9.20
N TYR A 192 0.01 -9.78 -7.95
CA TYR A 192 0.64 -10.52 -6.86
C TYR A 192 0.56 -12.05 -7.04
N THR A 193 -0.56 -12.56 -7.59
CA THR A 193 -0.73 -14.00 -7.84
C THR A 193 0.15 -14.55 -8.95
N GLU A 194 0.60 -13.70 -9.87
CA GLU A 194 1.57 -14.07 -10.91
C GLU A 194 2.96 -14.40 -10.36
N ILE A 195 3.29 -13.90 -9.16
CA ILE A 195 4.55 -14.23 -8.49
C ILE A 195 4.43 -15.64 -7.91
N PRO A 196 5.45 -16.51 -8.07
CA PRO A 196 5.37 -17.89 -7.60
C PRO A 196 5.04 -17.99 -6.11
N ALA A 197 4.15 -18.91 -5.75
CA ALA A 197 3.61 -19.06 -4.39
C ALA A 197 4.70 -19.23 -3.32
N GLY A 198 5.76 -19.97 -3.63
CA GLY A 198 6.86 -20.22 -2.69
C GLY A 198 7.70 -19.00 -2.32
N VAL A 199 7.59 -17.87 -3.05
CA VAL A 199 8.37 -16.65 -2.76
C VAL A 199 7.52 -15.39 -2.64
N ARG A 200 6.26 -15.39 -3.11
CA ARG A 200 5.44 -14.17 -3.16
C ARG A 200 5.27 -13.51 -1.78
N SER A 201 5.03 -14.31 -0.74
CA SER A 201 4.84 -13.80 0.62
C SER A 201 6.13 -13.25 1.21
N LEU A 202 7.27 -13.86 0.92
CA LEU A 202 8.58 -13.37 1.34
C LEU A 202 8.94 -12.05 0.65
N LEU A 203 8.62 -11.93 -0.64
CA LEU A 203 8.99 -10.77 -1.46
C LEU A 203 8.05 -9.58 -1.29
N LEU A 204 6.74 -9.80 -1.16
CA LEU A 204 5.73 -8.73 -1.16
C LEU A 204 4.64 -8.93 -0.10
N GLY A 205 4.79 -9.87 0.83
CA GLY A 205 3.79 -10.10 1.88
C GLY A 205 3.53 -8.88 2.74
N CYS A 206 4.57 -8.15 3.14
CA CYS A 206 4.44 -6.89 3.88
C CYS A 206 3.68 -5.82 3.08
N VAL A 207 3.99 -5.70 1.78
CA VAL A 207 3.30 -4.76 0.88
C VAL A 207 1.83 -5.12 0.75
N MET A 208 1.52 -6.40 0.53
CA MET A 208 0.15 -6.88 0.40
C MET A 208 -0.65 -6.70 1.68
N HIS A 209 -0.06 -7.03 2.83
CA HIS A 209 -0.68 -6.79 4.13
C HIS A 209 -1.04 -5.30 4.28
N GLN A 210 -0.09 -4.39 4.04
CA GLN A 210 -0.34 -2.95 4.11
C GLN A 210 -1.42 -2.48 3.12
N VAL A 211 -1.45 -3.01 1.90
CA VAL A 211 -2.50 -2.69 0.91
C VAL A 211 -3.88 -3.09 1.45
N MET A 212 -4.02 -4.31 1.98
CA MET A 212 -5.29 -4.80 2.52
C MET A 212 -5.71 -4.02 3.76
N THR A 213 -4.77 -3.72 4.65
CA THR A 213 -5.01 -2.90 5.85
C THR A 213 -5.56 -1.52 5.46
N GLN A 214 -4.96 -0.87 4.48
CA GLN A 214 -5.47 0.42 4.01
C GLN A 214 -6.82 0.29 3.29
N ALA A 215 -7.03 -0.74 2.48
CA ALA A 215 -8.30 -0.97 1.81
C ALA A 215 -9.46 -1.15 2.80
N VAL A 216 -9.24 -1.86 3.91
CA VAL A 216 -10.21 -1.98 5.01
C VAL A 216 -10.53 -0.62 5.61
N ILE A 217 -9.51 0.19 5.94
CA ILE A 217 -9.71 1.54 6.51
C ILE A 217 -10.59 2.37 5.58
N TRP A 218 -10.28 2.40 4.29
CA TRP A 218 -10.99 3.23 3.31
C TRP A 218 -12.41 2.71 3.02
N THR A 219 -12.62 1.40 2.99
CA THR A 219 -13.96 0.80 2.91
C THR A 219 -14.81 1.21 4.12
N LYS A 220 -14.25 1.08 5.32
CA LYS A 220 -14.88 1.52 6.57
C LYS A 220 -15.21 3.02 6.55
N LEU A 221 -14.31 3.86 6.04
CA LEU A 221 -14.55 5.31 5.93
C LEU A 221 -15.66 5.64 4.93
N LYS A 222 -15.73 4.94 3.79
CA LYS A 222 -16.80 5.11 2.81
C LYS A 222 -18.16 4.76 3.41
N GLU A 223 -18.25 3.63 4.12
CA GLU A 223 -19.48 3.23 4.82
C GLU A 223 -19.89 4.23 5.91
N LEU A 224 -18.93 4.66 6.74
CA LEU A 224 -19.17 5.64 7.79
C LEU A 224 -19.61 6.99 7.23
N SER A 225 -18.98 7.47 6.15
CA SER A 225 -19.35 8.71 5.45
C SER A 225 -20.79 8.65 4.91
N ALA A 226 -21.19 7.51 4.33
CA ALA A 226 -22.56 7.29 3.87
C ALA A 226 -23.57 7.32 5.05
N SER A 227 -23.22 6.69 6.17
CA SER A 227 -24.05 6.72 7.39
C SER A 227 -24.17 8.12 7.99
N ILE A 228 -23.07 8.89 8.03
CA ILE A 228 -23.07 10.28 8.50
C ILE A 228 -23.94 11.15 7.59
N SER A 229 -23.82 11.00 6.27
CA SER A 229 -24.64 11.71 5.29
C SER A 229 -26.14 11.43 5.49
N ASN A 230 -26.49 10.16 5.78
CA ASN A 230 -27.86 9.79 6.12
C ASN A 230 -28.35 10.45 7.42
N VAL A 231 -27.53 10.49 8.46
CA VAL A 231 -27.86 11.17 9.72
C VAL A 231 -28.06 12.67 9.50
N ILE A 232 -27.16 13.34 8.77
CA ILE A 232 -27.29 14.77 8.46
C ILE A 232 -28.60 15.03 7.69
N ARG A 233 -28.92 14.22 6.68
CA ARG A 233 -30.18 14.32 5.92
C ARG A 233 -31.40 14.21 6.84
N LEU A 234 -31.38 13.29 7.80
CA LEU A 234 -32.47 13.13 8.77
C LEU A 234 -32.58 14.31 9.73
N LEU A 235 -31.45 14.85 10.20
CA LEU A 235 -31.43 16.05 11.04
C LEU A 235 -32.00 17.27 10.29
N THR A 236 -31.62 17.47 9.02
CA THR A 236 -32.18 18.55 8.20
C THR A 236 -33.70 18.43 8.09
N ARG A 237 -34.23 17.24 7.80
CA ARG A 237 -35.69 17.01 7.73
C ARG A 237 -36.39 17.28 9.06
N LEU A 238 -35.78 16.86 10.17
CA LEU A 238 -36.32 17.05 11.50
C LEU A 238 -36.46 18.54 11.85
N VAL A 239 -35.45 19.33 11.51
CA VAL A 239 -35.45 20.79 11.71
C VAL A 239 -36.51 21.45 10.82
N GLU A 240 -36.65 21.02 9.57
CA GLU A 240 -37.63 21.57 8.62
C GLU A 240 -39.08 21.25 8.99
N ALA A 241 -39.36 20.04 9.50
CA ALA A 241 -40.72 19.55 9.72
C ALA A 241 -41.28 19.80 11.13
N GLY A 242 -40.54 20.44 12.04
CA GLY A 242 -41.07 20.82 13.34
C GLY A 242 -41.51 19.63 14.23
N ALA A 243 -40.63 18.63 14.36
CA ALA A 243 -40.76 17.50 15.29
C ALA A 243 -41.85 16.44 15.01
N GLN A 244 -42.58 16.53 13.89
CA GLN A 244 -43.68 15.60 13.55
C GLN A 244 -43.28 14.39 12.68
N ILE A 245 -41.98 14.10 12.48
CA ILE A 245 -41.55 13.01 11.59
C ILE A 245 -41.40 11.68 12.34
N GLU A 246 -42.01 10.61 11.80
CA GLU A 246 -41.71 9.21 12.13
C GLU A 246 -40.33 8.79 11.58
N ILE A 247 -39.25 9.30 12.17
CA ILE A 247 -37.87 9.00 11.73
C ILE A 247 -37.48 7.54 12.05
N ARG A 248 -38.21 6.87 12.95
CA ARG A 248 -37.94 5.49 13.37
C ARG A 248 -37.94 4.47 12.22
N ALA A 249 -38.59 4.77 11.09
CA ALA A 249 -38.61 3.86 9.94
C ALA A 249 -37.35 3.94 9.05
N GLU A 250 -36.53 5.00 9.14
CA GLU A 250 -35.40 5.22 8.22
C GLU A 250 -34.04 4.71 8.73
N LEU A 251 -33.90 4.40 10.03
CA LEU A 251 -32.67 3.88 10.62
C LEU A 251 -32.90 2.49 11.22
N PRO A 252 -31.91 1.57 11.12
CA PRO A 252 -32.00 0.30 11.81
C PRO A 252 -32.01 0.56 13.33
N GLU A 253 -32.90 -0.15 14.02
CA GLU A 253 -33.05 -0.04 15.47
C GLU A 253 -31.86 -0.75 16.15
N ILE A 254 -30.82 0.03 16.45
CA ILE A 254 -29.63 -0.43 17.16
C ILE A 254 -29.72 0.10 18.59
N THR A 255 -30.01 -0.80 19.53
CA THR A 255 -30.01 -0.52 20.96
C THR A 255 -28.58 -0.40 21.48
N GLU A 256 -28.40 0.28 22.61
CA GLU A 256 -27.08 0.44 23.24
C GLU A 256 -26.39 -0.91 23.47
N ASP A 257 -27.16 -1.92 23.92
CA ASP A 257 -26.69 -3.29 24.14
C ASP A 257 -26.27 -4.01 22.84
N SER A 258 -26.88 -3.68 21.70
CA SER A 258 -26.60 -4.33 20.42
C SER A 258 -25.53 -3.62 19.58
N VAL A 259 -25.22 -2.35 19.84
CA VAL A 259 -24.18 -1.57 19.13
C VAL A 259 -22.86 -2.35 19.08
N VAL A 260 -22.45 -2.94 20.19
CA VAL A 260 -21.18 -3.67 20.29
C VAL A 260 -21.16 -4.89 19.38
N GLN A 261 -22.25 -5.66 19.35
CA GLN A 261 -22.36 -6.85 18.52
C GLN A 261 -22.40 -6.49 17.04
N VAL A 262 -23.25 -5.52 16.65
CA VAL A 262 -23.34 -5.04 15.26
C VAL A 262 -21.99 -4.51 14.78
N SER A 263 -21.28 -3.77 15.64
CA SER A 263 -19.91 -3.33 15.34
C SER A 263 -18.97 -4.51 15.10
N ARG A 264 -18.96 -5.52 15.97
CA ARG A 264 -18.09 -6.69 15.79
C ARG A 264 -18.42 -7.45 14.51
N ASP A 265 -19.70 -7.62 14.17
CA ASP A 265 -20.12 -8.31 12.97
C ASP A 265 -19.66 -7.58 11.70
N LYS A 266 -19.78 -6.25 11.67
CA LYS A 266 -19.26 -5.41 10.58
C LYS A 266 -17.74 -5.53 10.43
N HIS A 267 -16.99 -5.40 11.53
CA HIS A 267 -15.53 -5.52 11.48
C HIS A 267 -15.07 -6.94 11.12
N THR A 268 -15.79 -7.97 11.54
CA THR A 268 -15.55 -9.37 11.15
C THR A 268 -15.79 -9.57 9.66
N SER A 269 -16.87 -9.00 9.12
CA SER A 269 -17.16 -9.03 7.69
C SER A 269 -16.07 -8.33 6.87
N LEU A 270 -15.66 -7.13 7.28
CA LEU A 270 -14.55 -6.41 6.65
C LEU A 270 -13.23 -7.20 6.72
N ALA A 271 -12.88 -7.77 7.87
CA ALA A 271 -11.70 -8.62 8.02
C ALA A 271 -11.72 -9.80 7.03
N GLY A 272 -12.87 -10.46 6.91
CA GLY A 272 -13.09 -11.57 5.98
C GLY A 272 -12.91 -11.18 4.51
N ILE A 273 -13.49 -10.05 4.07
CA ILE A 273 -13.38 -9.56 2.69
C ILE A 273 -11.91 -9.36 2.28
N PHE A 274 -11.09 -8.83 3.19
CA PHE A 274 -9.70 -8.47 2.90
C PHE A 274 -8.68 -9.51 3.41
N SER A 275 -9.14 -10.66 3.91
CA SER A 275 -8.30 -11.73 4.45
C SER A 275 -7.32 -11.25 5.53
N LEU A 276 -7.80 -10.39 6.43
CA LEU A 276 -7.05 -9.90 7.60
C LEU A 276 -7.59 -10.53 8.87
N ALA A 277 -6.77 -10.56 9.92
CA ALA A 277 -7.27 -10.80 11.26
C ALA A 277 -8.04 -9.56 11.75
N ILE A 278 -9.02 -9.74 12.65
CA ILE A 278 -9.84 -8.61 13.14
C ILE A 278 -8.95 -7.63 13.94
N GLU A 279 -8.01 -8.17 14.70
CA GLU A 279 -7.00 -7.45 15.46
C GLU A 279 -6.04 -6.62 14.59
N ASP A 280 -5.90 -6.95 13.31
CA ASP A 280 -5.07 -6.21 12.35
C ASP A 280 -5.81 -5.02 11.73
N ILE A 281 -7.11 -4.83 12.01
CA ILE A 281 -7.85 -3.66 11.56
C ILE A 281 -7.44 -2.45 12.41
N PRO A 282 -6.72 -1.48 11.86
CA PRO A 282 -6.20 -0.37 12.65
C PRO A 282 -7.34 0.60 13.00
N PRO A 283 -7.24 1.27 14.15
CA PRO A 283 -8.21 2.28 14.52
C PRO A 283 -8.13 3.50 13.59
N LEU A 284 -9.27 4.16 13.41
CA LEU A 284 -9.37 5.43 12.71
C LEU A 284 -8.58 6.52 13.45
N HIS A 285 -7.72 7.21 12.70
CA HIS A 285 -7.01 8.38 13.18
C HIS A 285 -7.94 9.61 13.17
N SER A 286 -7.60 10.66 13.93
CA SER A 286 -8.41 11.88 14.00
C SER A 286 -8.66 12.51 12.63
N ARG A 287 -7.64 12.57 11.76
CA ARG A 287 -7.80 13.03 10.38
C ARG A 287 -8.82 12.24 9.56
N HIS A 288 -8.97 10.93 9.84
CA HIS A 288 -9.98 10.11 9.17
C HIS A 288 -11.39 10.45 9.67
N ALA A 289 -11.54 10.64 10.99
CA ALA A 289 -12.81 11.08 11.60
C ALA A 289 -13.24 12.45 11.08
N THR A 290 -12.30 13.39 10.97
CA THR A 290 -12.53 14.71 10.37
C THR A 290 -12.93 14.59 8.90
N ALA A 291 -12.26 13.73 8.12
CA ALA A 291 -12.57 13.54 6.70
C ALA A 291 -13.97 12.99 6.41
N VAL A 292 -14.54 12.19 7.31
CA VAL A 292 -15.92 11.71 7.17
C VAL A 292 -16.95 12.65 7.83
N GLY A 293 -16.51 13.76 8.43
CA GLY A 293 -17.40 14.70 9.11
C GLY A 293 -17.95 14.21 10.45
N LEU A 294 -17.27 13.25 11.11
CA LEU A 294 -17.74 12.66 12.37
C LEU A 294 -17.90 13.73 13.47
N ASP A 295 -16.91 14.59 13.62
CA ASP A 295 -16.94 15.65 14.65
C ASP A 295 -18.11 16.63 14.41
N MET A 296 -18.39 16.94 13.14
CA MET A 296 -19.47 17.85 12.76
C MET A 296 -20.84 17.25 13.07
N VAL A 297 -21.08 15.98 12.69
CA VAL A 297 -22.39 15.36 12.93
C VAL A 297 -22.66 15.16 14.42
N LEU A 298 -21.63 14.84 15.22
CA LEU A 298 -21.77 14.73 16.67
C LEU A 298 -22.09 16.08 17.33
N PHE A 299 -21.49 17.17 16.83
CA PHE A 299 -21.84 18.52 17.25
C PHE A 299 -23.29 18.87 16.90
N LEU A 300 -23.74 18.57 15.67
CA LEU A 300 -25.13 18.82 15.25
C LEU A 300 -26.14 18.03 16.08
N LEU A 301 -25.85 16.77 16.39
CA LEU A 301 -26.70 15.95 17.28
C LEU A 301 -26.84 16.60 18.66
N LYS A 302 -25.73 17.07 19.24
CA LYS A 302 -25.76 17.76 20.55
C LYS A 302 -26.54 19.07 20.51
N LEU A 303 -26.45 19.82 19.41
CA LEU A 303 -27.23 21.04 19.21
C LEU A 303 -28.73 20.73 19.18
N VAL A 304 -29.15 19.74 18.39
CA VAL A 304 -30.55 19.34 18.27
C VAL A 304 -31.11 18.80 19.60
N GLU A 305 -30.32 18.07 20.38
CA GLU A 305 -30.75 17.65 21.73
C GLU A 305 -31.01 18.81 22.68
N SER A 306 -30.25 19.90 22.54
CA SER A 306 -30.42 21.07 23.40
C SER A 306 -31.73 21.83 23.13
N GLU A 307 -32.36 21.59 21.98
CA GLU A 307 -33.66 22.20 21.61
C GLU A 307 -34.84 21.55 22.35
N GLY A 308 -34.71 20.32 22.87
CA GLY A 308 -35.78 19.70 23.64
C GLY A 308 -35.64 18.21 23.93
N SER A 309 -36.27 17.76 25.02
CA SER A 309 -36.23 16.37 25.48
C SER A 309 -36.79 15.36 24.46
N MET A 310 -37.70 15.80 23.60
CA MET A 310 -38.28 14.96 22.55
C MET A 310 -37.27 14.51 21.49
N TYR A 311 -36.13 15.21 21.35
CA TYR A 311 -35.09 14.87 20.37
C TYR A 311 -34.01 13.94 20.93
N VAL A 312 -33.96 13.75 22.25
CA VAL A 312 -32.91 12.98 22.93
C VAL A 312 -32.90 11.53 22.47
N GLU A 313 -34.07 10.87 22.46
CA GLU A 313 -34.17 9.46 22.05
C GLU A 313 -33.71 9.27 20.60
N LEU A 314 -34.12 10.18 19.71
CA LEU A 314 -33.77 10.09 18.30
C LEU A 314 -32.28 10.36 18.05
N CYS A 315 -31.71 11.37 18.71
CA CYS A 315 -30.28 11.64 18.62
C CYS A 315 -29.46 10.47 19.16
N GLN A 316 -29.95 9.79 20.20
CA GLN A 316 -29.33 8.57 20.71
C GLN A 316 -29.38 7.42 19.69
N ILE A 317 -30.50 7.22 18.98
CA ILE A 317 -30.60 6.23 17.89
C ILE A 317 -29.57 6.55 16.78
N MET A 318 -29.44 7.82 16.38
CA MET A 318 -28.46 8.25 15.39
C MET A 318 -27.02 8.03 15.86
N ARG A 319 -26.71 8.29 17.14
CA ARG A 319 -25.40 7.97 17.72
C ARG A 319 -25.13 6.48 17.72
N ASN A 320 -26.08 5.65 18.14
CA ASN A 320 -25.93 4.19 18.13
C ASN A 320 -25.68 3.67 16.70
N TYR A 321 -26.36 4.25 15.71
CA TYR A 321 -26.15 3.91 14.31
C TYR A 321 -24.72 4.24 13.85
N ILE A 322 -24.22 5.45 14.12
CA ILE A 322 -22.82 5.83 13.82
C ILE A 322 -21.83 4.96 14.60
N ALA A 323 -22.10 4.74 15.89
CA ALA A 323 -21.27 3.96 16.81
C ALA A 323 -21.08 2.51 16.34
N SER A 324 -22.08 1.94 15.66
CA SER A 324 -21.99 0.59 15.09
C SER A 324 -20.91 0.44 14.01
N TYR A 325 -20.36 1.53 13.46
CA TYR A 325 -19.24 1.50 12.53
C TYR A 325 -17.88 1.73 13.20
N LEU A 326 -17.84 1.98 14.52
CA LEU A 326 -16.62 2.31 15.24
C LEU A 326 -16.21 1.15 16.15
N THR A 327 -14.90 0.89 16.28
CA THR A 327 -14.37 -0.06 17.27
C THR A 327 -14.60 0.43 18.70
N ASP A 328 -14.46 -0.46 19.69
CA ASP A 328 -14.58 -0.11 21.11
C ASP A 328 -13.66 1.06 21.50
N THR A 329 -12.41 1.02 21.01
CA THR A 329 -11.41 2.09 21.21
C THR A 329 -11.81 3.40 20.55
N GLU A 330 -12.38 3.35 19.35
CA GLU A 330 -12.84 4.54 18.62
C GLU A 330 -14.09 5.15 19.27
N ARG A 331 -15.05 4.33 19.72
CA ARG A 331 -16.22 4.83 20.46
C ARG A 331 -15.80 5.53 21.74
N ALA A 332 -14.88 4.93 22.50
CA ALA A 332 -14.33 5.55 23.70
C ALA A 332 -13.61 6.88 23.41
N ARG A 333 -13.05 7.03 22.21
CA ARG A 333 -12.32 8.24 21.78
C ARG A 333 -13.21 9.34 21.24
N TYR A 334 -14.21 9.01 20.43
CA TYR A 334 -14.98 9.98 19.65
C TYR A 334 -16.39 10.24 20.19
N LEU A 335 -16.96 9.31 20.99
CA LEU A 335 -18.36 9.41 21.45
C LEU A 335 -18.51 9.72 22.94
N ARG A 336 -17.41 9.89 23.67
CA ARG A 336 -17.41 10.42 25.04
C ARG A 336 -17.34 11.93 24.99
#